data_AF-A0A0V1AQN3-F1
#
_entry.id   AF-A0A0V1AQN3-F1
#
_cell.length_a   1.000
_cell.length_b   1.000
_cell.length_c   1.000
_cell.angle_alpha   90.00
_cell.angle_beta   90.00
_cell.angle_gamma   90.00
#
_symmetry.space_group_name_H-M   'P 1'
#
loop_
_entity.id
_entity.type
_entity.pdbx_description
1 polymer ?
#
loop_
_entity_poly.entity_id
_entity_poly.type
_entity_poly.pdbx_seq_one_letter_code
_entity_poly.pdbx_strand_id
1 'polypeptide(L)'
;MSKQIIGKRFYVQMSEQSEWHVAEILSSKVKDDQTYYYVHYVDFNRRLDEWIPMERIDFTKPVETNRSSVNSSQKEKSKANGSNKQKALQVKSETNGDAESACVPRGSMRHSIDDNLTPKIRNVEQILLGHYRIQPWYFSPYPQELCQLPCIYLCPFCLKYVKSMDCLKRHAQKCPWRHPPGVEIYRKDKLSVFEVDGRKSKVYIKRLCFSANFI
;
A
#
# COMPACT_ATOMS: atom_id res chain seq x y z
N MET A 1 -33.72 -8.19 -9.09
CA MET A 1 -33.75 -6.72 -8.89
C MET A 1 -32.49 -6.18 -8.19
N SER A 2 -31.31 -6.80 -8.36
CA SER A 2 -30.14 -6.60 -7.48
C SER A 2 -29.00 -5.71 -8.03
N LYS A 3 -29.11 -5.19 -9.26
CA LYS A 3 -28.01 -4.45 -9.92
C LYS A 3 -27.93 -2.94 -9.56
N GLN A 4 -28.90 -2.37 -8.85
CA GLN A 4 -29.02 -0.91 -8.71
C GLN A 4 -28.31 -0.29 -7.49
N ILE A 5 -27.61 -1.11 -6.71
CA ILE A 5 -26.90 -0.68 -5.48
C ILE A 5 -25.38 -0.74 -5.60
N ILE A 6 -24.84 -1.37 -6.65
CA ILE A 6 -23.39 -1.40 -6.92
C ILE A 6 -22.92 0.00 -7.32
N GLY A 7 -21.78 0.44 -6.78
CA GLY A 7 -21.22 1.78 -6.95
C GLY A 7 -21.86 2.86 -6.06
N LYS A 8 -22.79 2.50 -5.19
CA LYS A 8 -23.41 3.41 -4.21
C LYS A 8 -22.85 3.16 -2.81
N ARG A 9 -22.97 4.21 -1.98
CA ARG A 9 -22.54 4.18 -0.59
C ARG A 9 -23.72 3.98 0.34
N PHE A 10 -23.53 3.14 1.34
CA PHE A 10 -24.51 2.83 2.38
C PHE A 10 -23.82 2.78 3.73
N TYR A 11 -24.60 2.89 4.80
CA TYR A 11 -24.09 2.54 6.12
C TYR A 11 -24.03 1.02 6.24
N VAL A 12 -22.89 0.52 6.69
CA VAL A 12 -22.59 -0.90 6.82
C VAL A 12 -21.95 -1.17 8.18
N GLN A 13 -22.35 -2.27 8.81
CA GLN A 13 -21.75 -2.74 10.06
C GLN A 13 -20.62 -3.75 9.79
N MET A 14 -19.45 -3.50 10.38
CA MET A 14 -18.28 -4.38 10.28
C MET A 14 -18.46 -5.70 11.05
N SER A 15 -17.73 -6.75 10.67
CA SER A 15 -17.75 -8.03 11.41
C SER A 15 -17.18 -7.95 12.82
N GLU A 16 -16.17 -7.10 13.05
CA GLU A 16 -15.44 -7.02 14.33
C GLU A 16 -15.93 -5.90 15.25
N GLN A 17 -16.79 -4.99 14.78
CA GLN A 17 -17.23 -3.81 15.52
C GLN A 17 -18.72 -3.54 15.29
N SER A 18 -19.46 -3.21 16.36
CA SER A 18 -20.90 -2.93 16.29
C SER A 18 -21.23 -1.54 15.69
N GLU A 19 -20.22 -0.77 15.29
CA GLU A 19 -20.38 0.58 14.75
C GLU A 19 -20.74 0.56 13.26
N TRP A 20 -21.50 1.57 12.83
CA TRP A 20 -21.92 1.74 11.44
C TRP A 20 -20.96 2.67 10.72
N HIS A 21 -20.39 2.18 9.62
CA HIS A 21 -19.46 2.94 8.78
C HIS A 21 -20.02 3.13 7.38
N VAL A 22 -19.68 4.23 6.74
CA VAL A 22 -20.02 4.43 5.32
C VAL A 22 -19.16 3.49 4.49
N ALA A 23 -19.78 2.68 3.64
CA ALA A 23 -19.08 1.78 2.73
C ALA A 23 -19.66 1.83 1.31
N GLU A 24 -18.79 1.68 0.32
CA GLU A 24 -19.16 1.58 -1.09
C GLU A 24 -19.34 0.12 -1.48
N ILE A 25 -20.49 -0.22 -2.08
CA ILE A 25 -20.76 -1.58 -2.57
C ILE A 25 -20.09 -1.75 -3.92
N LEU A 26 -19.10 -2.64 -4.00
CA LEU A 26 -18.30 -2.85 -5.21
C LEU A 26 -18.76 -4.05 -6.04
N SER A 27 -19.28 -5.09 -5.40
CA SER A 27 -19.73 -6.30 -6.08
C SER A 27 -20.82 -7.03 -5.30
N SER A 28 -21.54 -7.93 -5.96
CA SER A 28 -22.51 -8.82 -5.33
C SER A 28 -22.33 -10.25 -5.85
N LYS A 29 -22.44 -11.24 -4.97
CA LYS A 29 -22.48 -12.67 -5.33
C LYS A 29 -23.63 -13.36 -4.60
N VAL A 30 -24.18 -14.41 -5.21
CA VAL A 30 -25.20 -15.25 -4.58
C VAL A 30 -24.55 -16.58 -4.22
N LYS A 31 -24.75 -17.03 -2.98
CA LYS A 31 -24.28 -18.33 -2.49
C LYS A 31 -25.34 -18.87 -1.53
N ASP A 32 -25.78 -20.12 -1.75
CA ASP A 32 -26.75 -20.81 -0.88
C ASP A 32 -28.03 -19.99 -0.64
N ASP A 33 -28.63 -19.46 -1.72
CA ASP A 33 -29.78 -18.53 -1.73
C ASP A 33 -29.60 -17.21 -0.95
N GLN A 34 -28.40 -16.94 -0.42
CA GLN A 34 -28.08 -15.70 0.26
C GLN A 34 -27.23 -14.78 -0.62
N THR A 35 -27.56 -13.48 -0.62
CA THR A 35 -26.80 -12.47 -1.37
C THR A 35 -25.74 -11.82 -0.47
N TYR A 36 -24.50 -11.85 -0.95
CA TYR A 36 -23.34 -11.22 -0.33
C TYR A 36 -22.86 -10.04 -1.15
N TYR A 37 -22.40 -8.99 -0.48
CA TYR A 37 -21.86 -7.78 -1.09
C TYR A 37 -20.39 -7.61 -0.71
N TYR A 38 -19.54 -7.31 -1.67
CA TYR A 38 -18.17 -6.91 -1.41
C TYR A 38 -18.15 -5.40 -1.20
N VAL A 39 -17.71 -4.98 -0.02
CA VAL A 39 -17.78 -3.58 0.40
C VAL A 39 -16.40 -3.00 0.67
N HIS A 40 -16.24 -1.71 0.38
CA HIS A 40 -15.08 -0.93 0.77
C HIS A 40 -15.50 0.17 1.76
N TYR A 41 -14.97 0.12 2.97
CA TYR A 41 -15.24 1.10 4.01
C TYR A 41 -14.51 2.43 3.73
N VAL A 42 -15.27 3.53 3.65
CA VAL A 42 -14.76 4.88 3.38
C VAL A 42 -13.85 5.32 4.53
N ASP A 43 -12.70 5.91 4.20
CA ASP A 43 -11.64 6.34 5.13
C ASP A 43 -10.89 5.20 5.84
N PHE A 44 -11.24 3.94 5.56
CA PHE A 44 -10.54 2.77 6.07
C PHE A 44 -9.60 2.15 5.03
N ASN A 45 -8.62 1.41 5.52
CA ASN A 45 -7.69 0.67 4.67
C ASN A 45 -8.42 -0.48 3.97
N ARG A 46 -8.22 -0.63 2.66
CA ARG A 46 -8.82 -1.70 1.83
C ARG A 46 -8.56 -3.13 2.29
N ARG A 47 -7.63 -3.36 3.22
CA ARG A 47 -7.44 -4.67 3.89
C ARG A 47 -8.64 -5.09 4.74
N LEU A 48 -9.48 -4.14 5.12
CA LEU A 48 -10.71 -4.36 5.88
C LEU A 48 -11.92 -4.59 4.96
N ASP A 49 -11.72 -4.53 3.63
CA ASP A 49 -12.79 -4.85 2.68
C ASP A 49 -13.21 -6.32 2.86
N GLU A 50 -14.51 -6.58 2.96
CA GLU A 50 -15.04 -7.90 3.26
C GLU A 50 -16.30 -8.20 2.45
N TRP A 51 -16.70 -9.47 2.46
CA TRP A 51 -18.00 -9.90 1.95
C TRP A 51 -19.02 -9.89 3.09
N ILE A 52 -20.02 -9.03 3.02
CA ILE A 52 -21.10 -8.92 4.01
C ILE A 52 -22.43 -9.47 3.47
N PRO A 53 -23.30 -10.05 4.32
CA PRO A 53 -24.68 -10.33 3.95
C PRO A 53 -25.50 -9.05 3.87
N MET A 54 -26.65 -9.11 3.16
CA MET A 54 -27.58 -7.98 3.02
C MET A 54 -28.05 -7.38 4.36
N GLU A 55 -28.14 -8.19 5.41
CA GLU A 55 -28.61 -7.79 6.75
C GLU A 55 -27.75 -6.72 7.41
N ARG A 56 -26.49 -6.57 6.98
CA ARG A 56 -25.55 -5.58 7.54
C ARG A 56 -25.55 -4.24 6.81
N ILE A 57 -26.47 -4.05 5.86
CA ILE A 57 -26.58 -2.82 5.07
C ILE A 57 -27.84 -2.07 5.49
N ASP A 58 -27.67 -0.82 5.92
CA ASP A 58 -28.79 0.06 6.23
C ASP A 58 -29.19 0.84 4.97
N PHE A 59 -30.32 0.45 4.38
CA PHE A 59 -30.92 1.11 3.21
C PHE A 59 -31.80 2.31 3.57
N THR A 60 -32.09 2.53 4.85
CA THR A 60 -33.02 3.58 5.30
C THR A 60 -32.33 4.94 5.45
N LYS A 61 -31.02 4.92 5.73
CA LYS A 61 -30.24 6.14 5.93
C LYS A 61 -29.64 6.64 4.61
N PRO A 62 -29.95 7.87 4.18
CA PRO A 62 -29.27 8.47 3.04
C PRO A 62 -27.82 8.74 3.40
N VAL A 63 -26.89 8.31 2.54
CA VAL A 63 -25.49 8.74 2.58
C VAL A 63 -25.35 9.93 1.64
N GLU A 64 -25.03 11.11 2.17
CA GLU A 64 -24.78 12.29 1.35
C GLU A 64 -23.53 12.08 0.47
N THR A 65 -23.74 11.82 -0.81
CA THR A 65 -22.65 11.79 -1.79
C THR A 65 -22.36 13.20 -2.27
N ASN A 66 -21.65 14.01 -1.48
CA ASN A 66 -21.10 15.27 -1.99
C ASN A 66 -20.00 14.95 -3.01
N ARG A 67 -20.39 14.84 -4.28
CA ARG A 67 -19.48 15.00 -5.43
C ARG A 67 -19.27 16.49 -5.67
N SER A 68 -18.39 17.10 -4.90
CA SER A 68 -17.89 18.44 -5.20
C SER A 68 -16.52 18.67 -4.57
N SER A 69 -15.56 18.90 -5.46
CA SER A 69 -14.21 19.40 -5.26
C SER A 69 -14.06 20.31 -4.03
N VAL A 70 -13.38 19.82 -2.99
CA VAL A 70 -12.90 20.70 -1.92
C VAL A 70 -11.62 21.38 -2.41
N ASN A 71 -11.81 22.51 -3.10
CA ASN A 71 -10.80 23.57 -3.14
C ASN A 71 -10.72 24.15 -1.72
N SER A 72 -9.77 23.65 -0.93
CA SER A 72 -9.30 24.39 0.24
C SER A 72 -8.31 25.44 -0.24
N SER A 73 -8.77 26.68 -0.32
CA SER A 73 -7.88 27.83 -0.42
C SER A 73 -8.48 28.95 0.42
N GLN A 74 -8.05 29.00 1.68
CA GLN A 74 -7.89 30.27 2.36
C GLN A 74 -7.05 31.16 1.45
N LYS A 75 -7.62 32.26 0.97
CA LYS A 75 -6.83 33.32 0.33
C LYS A 75 -7.34 34.67 0.74
N GLU A 76 -6.59 35.24 1.67
CA GLU A 76 -6.54 36.66 1.97
C GLU A 76 -6.21 37.46 0.71
N LYS A 77 -6.75 38.67 0.68
CA LYS A 77 -6.66 39.65 -0.40
C LYS A 77 -5.26 40.25 -0.48
N SER A 78 -4.66 40.27 -1.68
CA SER A 78 -3.91 41.45 -2.16
C SER A 78 -3.57 41.37 -3.65
N LYS A 79 -3.51 42.56 -4.24
CA LYS A 79 -3.61 42.96 -5.66
C LYS A 79 -2.35 42.71 -6.53
N ALA A 80 -2.65 42.47 -7.80
CA ALA A 80 -2.11 43.07 -9.04
C ALA A 80 -0.68 42.82 -9.59
N ASN A 81 -0.69 42.67 -10.93
CA ASN A 81 0.35 42.81 -11.96
C ASN A 81 1.45 41.73 -12.00
N GLY A 82 1.86 41.17 -13.14
CA GLY A 82 1.60 41.40 -14.55
C GLY A 82 2.76 40.79 -15.37
N SER A 83 2.45 40.32 -16.60
CA SER A 83 3.35 40.09 -17.75
C SER A 83 4.37 38.93 -17.78
N ASN A 84 4.05 37.96 -18.66
CA ASN A 84 4.85 37.35 -19.74
C ASN A 84 6.39 37.39 -19.68
N LYS A 85 7.01 36.22 -19.90
CA LYS A 85 7.88 35.96 -21.07
C LYS A 85 8.25 34.50 -21.26
N GLN A 86 8.04 34.04 -22.49
CA GLN A 86 8.61 32.84 -23.10
C GLN A 86 10.13 32.96 -23.24
N LYS A 87 10.86 31.85 -23.10
CA LYS A 87 11.99 31.53 -23.98
C LYS A 87 12.42 30.06 -23.85
N ALA A 88 12.38 29.38 -24.99
CA ALA A 88 13.01 28.11 -25.26
C ALA A 88 14.54 28.27 -25.38
N LEU A 89 15.29 27.21 -25.05
CA LEU A 89 16.56 26.86 -25.70
C LEU A 89 16.96 25.43 -25.33
N GLN A 90 17.50 24.73 -26.32
CA GLN A 90 17.73 23.29 -26.43
C GLN A 90 19.22 23.08 -26.74
N VAL A 91 19.97 22.25 -26.00
CA VAL A 91 21.28 21.70 -26.44
C VAL A 91 21.52 20.31 -25.80
N LYS A 92 22.10 19.39 -26.59
CA LYS A 92 22.46 17.98 -26.30
C LYS A 92 23.87 17.81 -25.68
N SER A 93 24.10 16.59 -25.13
CA SER A 93 25.31 15.72 -25.17
C SER A 93 26.08 15.40 -23.86
N GLU A 94 25.94 14.14 -23.43
CA GLU A 94 26.92 13.12 -22.95
C GLU A 94 28.06 13.44 -21.93
N THR A 95 28.06 12.73 -20.79
CA THR A 95 29.09 11.79 -20.22
C THR A 95 29.23 11.80 -18.67
N ASN A 96 29.27 10.59 -18.09
CA ASN A 96 29.86 10.03 -16.84
C ASN A 96 29.98 10.84 -15.52
N GLY A 97 29.59 10.21 -14.41
CA GLY A 97 30.14 10.47 -13.06
C GLY A 97 29.12 10.52 -11.92
N ASP A 98 29.42 9.84 -10.82
CA ASP A 98 28.59 9.55 -9.65
C ASP A 98 28.03 10.77 -8.89
N ALA A 99 26.76 10.71 -8.45
CA ALA A 99 26.28 11.38 -7.23
C ALA A 99 24.85 10.91 -6.85
N GLU A 100 24.62 10.82 -5.54
CA GLU A 100 23.36 10.52 -4.86
C GLU A 100 22.14 11.24 -5.45
N SER A 101 21.08 10.47 -5.73
CA SER A 101 19.75 11.03 -6.02
C SER A 101 18.77 10.69 -4.90
N ALA A 102 18.66 11.63 -3.97
CA ALA A 102 17.50 11.75 -3.12
C ALA A 102 16.41 12.53 -3.87
N CYS A 103 15.46 11.82 -4.47
CA CYS A 103 14.11 12.32 -4.71
C CYS A 103 13.17 11.12 -4.97
N VAL A 104 12.44 10.67 -3.95
CA VAL A 104 11.28 9.82 -4.18
C VAL A 104 10.08 10.77 -4.28
N PRO A 105 9.41 10.89 -5.44
CA PRO A 105 8.19 11.65 -5.51
C PRO A 105 7.17 10.99 -4.59
N ARG A 106 6.48 11.81 -3.80
CA ARG A 106 5.31 11.42 -3.01
C ARG A 106 4.25 10.93 -3.98
N GLY A 107 4.27 9.62 -4.29
CA GLY A 107 3.32 8.97 -5.19
C GLY A 107 1.93 9.02 -4.61
N SER A 108 1.17 10.03 -5.02
CA SER A 108 -0.28 10.09 -4.88
C SER A 108 -0.88 8.90 -5.61
N MET A 109 -1.61 8.04 -4.90
CA MET A 109 -2.33 6.93 -5.49
C MET A 109 -3.42 7.45 -6.41
N ARG A 110 -3.17 7.41 -7.72
CA ARG A 110 -4.23 7.39 -8.73
C ARG A 110 -3.95 6.22 -9.66
N HIS A 111 -4.44 5.05 -9.28
CA HIS A 111 -4.74 4.03 -10.27
C HIS A 111 -5.95 4.54 -11.04
N SER A 112 -5.75 4.79 -12.33
CA SER A 112 -6.81 4.92 -13.31
C SER A 112 -7.78 3.75 -13.15
N ILE A 113 -9.05 4.10 -13.00
CA ILE A 113 -10.19 3.20 -12.93
C ILE A 113 -10.21 2.45 -14.26
N ASP A 114 -9.94 1.15 -14.23
CA ASP A 114 -10.42 0.23 -15.25
C ASP A 114 -11.24 -0.85 -14.54
N ASP A 115 -12.51 -0.89 -14.92
CA ASP A 115 -13.52 -1.82 -14.45
C ASP A 115 -13.21 -3.22 -14.98
N ASN A 116 -13.31 -4.22 -14.10
CA ASN A 116 -13.83 -5.58 -14.31
C ASN A 116 -13.02 -6.66 -13.55
N LEU A 117 -13.63 -7.13 -12.45
CA LEU A 117 -13.53 -8.48 -11.87
C LEU A 117 -12.19 -9.23 -11.97
N THR A 118 -11.12 -8.70 -11.38
CA THR A 118 -9.97 -9.53 -10.99
C THR A 118 -9.48 -9.20 -9.58
N PRO A 119 -9.25 -10.21 -8.72
CA PRO A 119 -8.54 -9.99 -7.46
C PRO A 119 -7.21 -9.32 -7.80
N LYS A 120 -6.98 -8.15 -7.18
CA LYS A 120 -5.81 -7.26 -7.38
C LYS A 120 -4.56 -8.05 -7.76
N ILE A 121 -4.10 -7.82 -8.98
CA ILE A 121 -2.90 -8.37 -9.59
C ILE A 121 -1.75 -8.34 -8.57
N ARG A 122 -1.21 -9.52 -8.26
CA ARG A 122 0.04 -9.63 -7.51
C ARG A 122 1.15 -9.14 -8.42
N ASN A 123 1.91 -8.16 -7.95
CA ASN A 123 3.03 -7.61 -8.71
C ASN A 123 4.36 -8.31 -8.41
N VAL A 124 4.41 -9.16 -7.39
CA VAL A 124 5.58 -9.98 -7.04
C VAL A 124 5.15 -11.43 -7.03
N GLU A 125 5.86 -12.27 -7.78
CA GLU A 125 5.56 -13.70 -7.87
C GLU A 125 5.90 -14.41 -6.56
N GLN A 126 7.16 -14.27 -6.10
CA GLN A 126 7.66 -14.93 -4.89
C GLN A 126 8.72 -14.12 -4.16
N ILE A 127 8.84 -14.38 -2.86
CA ILE A 127 9.80 -13.74 -1.97
C ILE A 127 10.53 -14.81 -1.18
N LEU A 128 11.86 -14.74 -1.10
CA LEU A 128 12.67 -15.60 -0.23
C LEU A 128 13.14 -14.81 0.99
N LEU A 129 12.72 -15.24 2.18
CA LEU A 129 13.17 -14.70 3.47
C LEU A 129 13.93 -15.78 4.24
N GLY A 130 15.26 -15.67 4.29
CA GLY A 130 16.10 -16.73 4.85
C GLY A 130 15.97 -18.03 4.05
N HIS A 131 15.38 -19.06 4.65
CA HIS A 131 15.10 -20.35 4.00
C HIS A 131 13.63 -20.51 3.59
N TYR A 132 12.78 -19.51 3.85
CA TYR A 132 11.35 -19.58 3.61
C TYR A 132 11.00 -18.90 2.29
N ARG A 133 10.29 -19.63 1.42
CA ARG A 133 9.72 -19.09 0.18
C ARG A 133 8.27 -18.71 0.46
N ILE A 134 7.95 -17.45 0.27
CA ILE A 134 6.65 -16.84 0.56
C ILE A 134 6.03 -16.42 -0.77
N GLN A 135 4.76 -16.76 -0.96
CA GLN A 135 3.97 -16.27 -2.08
C GLN A 135 3.06 -15.13 -1.60
N PRO A 136 3.28 -13.89 -2.05
CA PRO A 136 2.44 -12.74 -1.74
C PRO A 136 0.95 -12.99 -1.97
N TRP A 137 0.10 -12.52 -1.05
CA TRP A 137 -1.35 -12.51 -1.23
C TRP A 137 -1.83 -11.19 -1.84
N TYR A 138 -1.16 -10.10 -1.49
CA TYR A 138 -1.51 -8.75 -1.90
C TYR A 138 -0.39 -8.07 -2.69
N PHE A 139 -0.74 -6.95 -3.32
CA PHE A 139 0.23 -6.04 -3.92
C PHE A 139 1.21 -5.49 -2.88
N SER A 140 2.51 -5.48 -3.21
CA SER A 140 3.52 -4.82 -2.37
C SER A 140 4.30 -3.78 -3.17
N PRO A 141 4.49 -2.54 -2.68
CA PRO A 141 5.08 -1.44 -3.45
C PRO A 141 6.61 -1.54 -3.58
N TYR A 142 7.12 -2.67 -4.06
CA TYR A 142 8.53 -2.81 -4.45
C TYR A 142 8.83 -2.03 -5.74
N PRO A 143 10.10 -1.61 -5.94
CA PRO A 143 10.56 -1.06 -7.22
C PRO A 143 10.17 -1.95 -8.40
N GLN A 144 9.80 -1.32 -9.52
CA GLN A 144 9.27 -2.02 -10.69
C GLN A 144 10.27 -3.03 -11.26
N GLU A 145 11.58 -2.75 -11.16
CA GLU A 145 12.64 -3.65 -11.63
C GLU A 145 12.74 -4.94 -10.81
N LEU A 146 12.19 -4.95 -9.58
CA LEU A 146 12.12 -6.16 -8.75
C LEU A 146 10.84 -6.93 -8.97
N CYS A 147 9.74 -6.22 -9.27
CA CYS A 147 8.44 -6.82 -9.55
C CYS A 147 8.46 -7.70 -10.81
N GLN A 148 9.37 -7.42 -11.74
CA GLN A 148 9.58 -8.22 -12.95
C GLN A 148 10.39 -9.50 -12.71
N LEU A 149 10.97 -9.67 -11.51
CA LEU A 149 11.77 -10.84 -11.18
C LEU A 149 10.89 -11.97 -10.66
N PRO A 150 11.25 -13.24 -10.95
CA PRO A 150 10.50 -14.39 -10.44
C PRO A 150 10.60 -14.54 -8.92
N CYS A 151 11.64 -13.97 -8.31
CA CYS A 151 11.84 -14.03 -6.87
C CYS A 151 12.63 -12.82 -6.35
N ILE A 152 12.13 -12.18 -5.29
CA ILE A 152 12.83 -11.14 -4.53
C ILE A 152 13.44 -11.76 -3.28
N TYR A 153 14.71 -11.46 -2.99
CA TYR A 153 15.44 -12.08 -1.88
C TYR A 153 15.62 -11.08 -0.73
N LEU A 154 15.18 -11.41 0.48
CA LEU A 154 15.26 -10.58 1.67
C LEU A 154 16.29 -11.12 2.67
N CYS A 155 17.11 -10.21 3.21
CA CYS A 155 17.94 -10.52 4.38
C CYS A 155 17.04 -10.75 5.62
N PRO A 156 17.20 -11.85 6.36
CA PRO A 156 16.37 -12.14 7.54
C PRO A 156 16.58 -11.17 8.70
N PHE A 157 17.71 -10.44 8.72
CA PHE A 157 18.04 -9.52 9.82
C PHE A 157 17.76 -8.07 9.48
N CYS A 158 18.27 -7.56 8.35
CA CYS A 158 18.15 -6.14 8.00
C CYS A 158 17.04 -5.82 6.99
N LEU A 159 16.32 -6.86 6.53
CA LEU A 159 15.21 -6.79 5.57
C LEU A 159 15.57 -6.10 4.24
N LYS A 160 16.87 -6.03 3.91
CA LYS A 160 17.31 -5.54 2.60
C LYS A 160 16.89 -6.56 1.55
N TYR A 161 16.13 -6.08 0.57
CA TYR A 161 15.79 -6.84 -0.63
C TYR A 161 16.90 -6.76 -1.67
N VAL A 162 17.13 -7.83 -2.41
CA VAL A 162 18.10 -7.94 -3.51
C VAL A 162 17.54 -8.78 -4.67
N LYS A 163 18.16 -8.65 -5.84
CA LYS A 163 17.70 -9.23 -7.12
C LYS A 163 18.04 -10.71 -7.32
N SER A 164 19.02 -11.24 -6.58
CA SER A 164 19.48 -12.63 -6.76
C SER A 164 20.02 -13.23 -5.47
N MET A 165 20.07 -14.56 -5.43
CA MET A 165 20.65 -15.32 -4.33
C MET A 165 22.12 -14.96 -4.08
N ASP A 166 22.93 -14.75 -5.12
CA ASP A 166 24.34 -14.40 -4.95
C ASP A 166 24.55 -12.99 -4.38
N CYS A 167 23.62 -12.05 -4.68
CA CYS A 167 23.60 -10.76 -4.00
C CYS A 167 23.29 -10.94 -2.51
N LEU A 168 22.37 -11.84 -2.16
CA LEU A 168 22.01 -12.12 -0.77
C LEU A 168 23.17 -12.76 -0.02
N LYS A 169 23.88 -13.72 -0.61
CA LYS A 169 25.07 -14.35 -0.03
C LYS A 169 26.17 -13.32 0.27
N ARG A 170 26.51 -12.48 -0.72
CA ARG A 170 27.50 -11.39 -0.55
C ARG A 170 27.05 -10.38 0.50
N HIS A 171 25.76 -10.06 0.53
CA HIS A 171 25.22 -9.18 1.56
C HIS A 171 25.32 -9.81 2.95
N ALA A 172 24.97 -11.08 3.12
CA ALA A 172 25.01 -11.78 4.41
C ALA A 172 26.42 -11.80 5.02
N GLN A 173 27.46 -11.93 4.19
CA GLN A 173 28.86 -11.86 4.62
C GLN A 173 29.24 -10.49 5.19
N LYS A 174 28.69 -9.40 4.64
CA LYS A 174 29.00 -8.02 5.03
C LYS A 174 27.99 -7.38 5.97
N CYS A 175 26.84 -8.03 6.17
CA CYS A 175 25.75 -7.48 6.96
C CYS A 175 26.18 -7.40 8.43
N PRO A 176 26.09 -6.24 9.09
CA PRO A 176 26.43 -6.13 10.51
C PRO A 176 25.32 -6.68 11.42
N TRP A 177 24.11 -6.89 10.90
CA TRP A 177 22.94 -7.27 11.69
C TRP A 177 22.85 -8.78 11.87
N ARG A 178 22.64 -9.22 13.12
CA ARG A 178 22.34 -10.62 13.51
C ARG A 178 21.05 -10.75 14.32
N HIS A 179 20.39 -9.63 14.56
CA HIS A 179 19.07 -9.49 15.15
C HIS A 179 18.45 -8.18 14.60
N PRO A 180 17.14 -7.95 14.78
CA PRO A 180 16.51 -6.67 14.47
C PRO A 180 17.22 -5.51 15.18
N PRO A 181 17.35 -4.32 14.53
CA PRO A 181 17.89 -3.14 15.20
C PRO A 181 16.96 -2.71 16.33
N GLY A 182 17.50 -2.19 17.43
CA GLY A 182 16.69 -1.70 18.55
C GLY A 182 17.13 -2.27 19.89
N VAL A 183 16.27 -2.11 20.89
CA VAL A 183 16.50 -2.60 22.25
C VAL A 183 15.76 -3.92 22.43
N GLU A 184 16.44 -4.95 22.93
CA GLU A 184 15.76 -6.19 23.32
C GLU A 184 14.97 -5.93 24.61
N ILE A 185 13.64 -5.96 24.53
CA ILE A 185 12.76 -5.67 25.67
C ILE A 185 12.20 -6.94 26.32
N TYR A 186 12.35 -8.09 25.67
CA TYR A 186 11.91 -9.37 26.19
C TYR A 186 12.77 -10.50 25.64
N ARG A 187 13.11 -11.45 26.51
CA ARG A 187 13.81 -12.69 26.14
C ARG A 187 13.30 -13.87 26.95
N LYS A 188 12.92 -14.94 26.26
CA LYS A 188 12.61 -16.25 26.85
C LYS A 188 13.04 -17.37 25.90
N ASP A 189 14.02 -18.17 26.32
CA ASP A 189 14.59 -19.27 25.53
C ASP A 189 15.07 -18.83 24.14
N LYS A 190 14.35 -19.24 23.08
CA LYS A 190 14.61 -18.93 21.68
C LYS A 190 13.78 -17.74 21.15
N LEU A 191 12.96 -17.11 22.00
CA LEU A 191 12.12 -15.98 21.65
C LEU A 191 12.72 -14.69 22.21
N SER A 192 12.88 -13.70 21.33
CA SER A 192 13.33 -12.35 21.67
C SER A 192 12.42 -11.33 20.99
N VAL A 193 12.04 -10.27 21.71
CA VAL A 193 11.27 -9.14 21.17
C VAL A 193 12.12 -7.89 21.24
N PHE A 194 12.15 -7.15 20.12
CA PHE A 194 12.95 -5.94 19.97
C PHE A 194 12.03 -4.74 19.79
N GLU A 195 12.25 -3.71 20.59
CA GLU A 195 11.65 -2.39 20.40
C GLU A 195 12.49 -1.59 19.40
N VAL A 196 11.87 -1.18 18.29
CA VAL A 196 12.53 -0.45 17.22
C VAL A 196 11.94 0.95 17.06
N ASP A 197 12.73 1.97 17.38
CA ASP A 197 12.33 3.37 17.18
C ASP A 197 12.38 3.74 15.69
N GLY A 198 11.21 3.99 15.09
CA GLY A 198 11.09 4.36 13.68
C GLY A 198 11.72 5.70 13.30
N ARG A 199 11.99 6.60 14.25
CA ARG A 199 12.71 7.85 13.99
C ARG A 199 14.21 7.60 13.82
N LYS A 200 14.77 6.65 14.59
CA LYS A 200 16.18 6.25 14.53
C LYS A 200 16.45 5.28 13.38
N SER A 201 15.57 4.29 13.18
CA SER A 201 15.77 3.20 12.22
C SER A 201 14.86 3.32 10.98
N LYS A 202 14.78 4.52 10.39
CA LYS A 202 13.88 4.83 9.25
C LYS A 202 13.99 3.84 8.08
N VAL A 203 15.22 3.45 7.72
CA VAL A 203 15.47 2.52 6.60
C VAL A 203 14.94 1.12 6.90
N TYR A 204 15.16 0.65 8.13
CA TYR A 204 14.69 -0.66 8.57
C TYR A 204 13.16 -0.72 8.60
N ILE A 205 12.52 0.28 9.23
CA ILE A 205 11.06 0.34 9.30
C ILE A 205 10.43 0.47 7.90
N LYS A 206 11.00 1.27 7.00
CA LYS A 206 10.52 1.32 5.61
C LYS A 206 10.54 -0.07 4.95
N ARG A 207 11.65 -0.80 5.07
CA ARG A 207 11.79 -2.17 4.53
C ARG A 207 10.82 -3.16 5.18
N LEU A 208 10.61 -3.04 6.49
CA LEU A 208 9.64 -3.84 7.23
C LEU A 208 8.21 -3.57 6.74
N CYS A 209 7.82 -2.31 6.53
CA CYS A 209 6.50 -1.96 6.00
C CYS A 209 6.28 -2.52 4.59
N PHE A 210 7.29 -2.47 3.70
CA PHE A 210 7.19 -3.14 2.40
C PHE A 210 7.02 -4.66 2.55
N SER A 211 7.70 -5.25 3.54
CA SER A 211 7.66 -6.68 3.84
C SER A 211 6.31 -7.14 4.40
N ALA A 212 5.67 -6.31 5.22
CA ALA A 212 4.41 -6.63 5.87
C ALA A 212 3.19 -6.53 4.94
N ASN A 213 3.30 -5.83 3.81
CA ASN A 213 2.15 -5.57 2.92
C ASN A 213 1.73 -6.77 2.05
N PHE A 214 2.56 -7.81 1.90
CA PHE A 214 2.24 -8.97 1.05
C PHE A 214 1.78 -10.22 1.81
N ILE A 215 1.75 -10.17 3.14
CA ILE A 215 1.10 -11.16 4.01
C ILE A 215 -0.29 -10.61 4.32
#